data_AF-A0A7G9L7J7-F1
#
_entry.id   AF-A0A7G9L7J7-F1
#
_cell.length_a   1.000
_cell.length_b   1.000
_cell.length_c   1.000
_cell.angle_alpha   90.00
_cell.angle_beta   90.00
_cell.angle_gamma   90.00
#
_symmetry.space_group_name_H-M   'P 1'
#
loop_
_entity.id
_entity.type
_entity.pdbx_description
1 polymer ?
#
loop_
_entity_poly.entity_id
_entity_poly.type
_entity_poly.pdbx_seq_one_letter_code
_entity_poly.pdbx_strand_id
1 'polypeptide(L)'
;MDIYIDKSNLISFVKSKSHELFDDCNKLLKKQLNVYFNFPKNDLKESPLLLNWITTLSQGMGEHNEIKFDYKEPARPLKSNSSNSFCSKKLTSVYLLEDDETEKFKNAGCVLVGKVGEEIQVLNKLFINQNDYDFEKKWRINGDDFKTWSDLKEYSLPLTDILIIDPYILSNKDTDTDTVDVNLINYLDVLCIESFTKANVIIVTDPSRSNYTFDEIKKKITSKLSSQLGKRPSFTLIFTKREHDRGVLTNYSRIYSGDTFSFWNNRGQKITKGREISYSSLAKKENHDLAIKLIEDIQHTITFLNSNNPDFIQGDKISNFLNFN
;
A
#
# COMPACT_ATOMS: atom_id res chain seq x y z
N MET A 1 0.43 11.27 -4.06
CA MET A 1 -0.32 10.16 -4.70
C MET A 1 -1.19 10.73 -5.82
N ASP A 2 -1.40 9.94 -6.88
CA ASP A 2 -2.21 10.34 -8.04
C ASP A 2 -3.55 9.60 -8.05
N ILE A 3 -4.56 10.23 -8.64
CA ILE A 3 -5.84 9.60 -8.95
C ILE A 3 -6.23 9.87 -10.42
N TYR A 4 -6.68 8.82 -11.10
CA TYR A 4 -7.18 8.88 -12.48
C TYR A 4 -8.70 8.71 -12.47
N ILE A 5 -9.43 9.61 -13.13
CA ILE A 5 -10.89 9.68 -13.03
C ILE A 5 -11.52 9.79 -14.43
N ASP A 6 -12.37 8.83 -14.77
CA ASP A 6 -13.23 8.89 -15.96
C ASP A 6 -14.43 9.83 -15.75
N LYS A 7 -14.99 10.35 -16.86
CA LYS A 7 -16.07 11.36 -16.84
C LYS A 7 -17.29 10.86 -16.05
N SER A 8 -17.72 9.63 -16.30
CA SER A 8 -18.90 9.06 -15.65
C SER A 8 -18.71 8.85 -14.15
N ASN A 9 -17.51 8.47 -13.71
CA ASN A 9 -17.17 8.40 -12.30
C ASN A 9 -17.22 9.78 -11.64
N LEU A 10 -16.68 10.81 -12.30
CA LEU A 10 -16.76 12.17 -11.76
C LEU A 10 -18.22 12.62 -11.63
N ILE A 11 -19.06 12.36 -12.63
CA ILE A 11 -20.50 12.68 -12.59
C ILE A 11 -21.18 11.94 -11.42
N SER A 12 -20.90 10.65 -11.24
CA SER A 12 -21.40 9.84 -10.13
C SER A 12 -21.00 10.40 -8.77
N PHE A 13 -19.71 10.72 -8.61
CA PHE A 13 -19.19 11.31 -7.39
C PHE A 13 -19.91 12.63 -7.06
N VAL A 14 -20.00 13.56 -8.01
CA VAL A 14 -20.64 14.87 -7.78
C VAL A 14 -22.15 14.74 -7.50
N LYS A 15 -22.84 13.75 -8.08
CA LYS A 15 -24.23 13.43 -7.74
C LYS A 15 -24.40 12.90 -6.32
N SER A 16 -23.34 12.36 -5.72
CA SER A 16 -23.33 11.84 -4.36
C SER A 16 -23.12 12.93 -3.30
N LYS A 17 -23.39 14.20 -3.63
CA LYS A 17 -23.22 15.36 -2.72
C LYS A 17 -23.94 15.23 -1.38
N SER A 18 -25.02 14.45 -1.31
CA SER A 18 -25.76 14.20 -0.07
C SER A 18 -25.15 13.11 0.82
N HIS A 19 -24.12 12.40 0.36
CA HIS A 19 -23.44 11.38 1.14
C HIS A 19 -22.58 12.03 2.25
N GLU A 20 -22.56 11.43 3.44
CA GLU A 20 -21.88 12.01 4.61
C GLU A 20 -20.38 12.26 4.38
N LEU A 21 -19.67 11.32 3.73
CA LEU A 21 -18.26 11.45 3.37
C LEU A 21 -17.97 12.29 2.11
N PHE A 22 -18.98 12.89 1.46
CA PHE A 22 -18.75 13.61 0.21
C PHE A 22 -17.76 14.76 0.39
N ASP A 23 -17.93 15.57 1.43
CA ASP A 23 -17.08 16.73 1.67
C ASP A 23 -15.64 16.33 2.00
N ASP A 24 -15.45 15.24 2.74
CA ASP A 24 -14.11 14.71 3.07
C ASP A 24 -13.41 14.13 1.83
N CYS A 25 -14.13 13.38 1.01
CA CYS A 25 -13.63 12.88 -0.27
C CYS A 25 -13.29 14.05 -1.22
N ASN A 26 -14.13 15.08 -1.26
CA ASN A 26 -13.88 16.26 -2.09
C ASN A 26 -12.65 17.04 -1.58
N LYS A 27 -12.48 17.14 -0.26
CA LYS A 27 -11.30 17.73 0.38
C LYS A 27 -10.03 16.93 0.07
N LEU A 28 -10.10 15.61 0.08
CA LEU A 28 -9.00 14.72 -0.31
C LEU A 28 -8.54 14.99 -1.75
N LEU A 29 -9.47 15.01 -2.71
CA LEU A 29 -9.18 15.33 -4.12
C LEU A 29 -8.55 16.71 -4.27
N LYS A 30 -9.01 17.67 -3.46
CA LYS A 30 -8.61 19.08 -3.52
C LYS A 30 -7.24 19.36 -2.88
N LYS A 31 -6.90 18.66 -1.80
CA LYS A 31 -5.77 19.01 -0.91
C LYS A 31 -4.65 17.99 -0.87
N GLN A 32 -4.91 16.74 -1.24
CA GLN A 32 -3.98 15.63 -0.97
C GLN A 32 -3.54 14.88 -2.22
N LEU A 33 -4.43 14.73 -3.21
CA LEU A 33 -4.17 13.95 -4.44
C LEU A 33 -3.88 14.84 -5.65
N ASN A 34 -3.01 14.37 -6.54
CA ASN A 34 -2.94 14.89 -7.90
C ASN A 34 -4.07 14.25 -8.72
N VAL A 35 -4.89 15.06 -9.39
CA VAL A 35 -6.09 14.60 -10.10
C VAL A 35 -5.87 14.64 -11.60
N TYR A 36 -5.96 13.47 -12.23
CA TYR A 36 -5.83 13.30 -13.68
C TYR A 36 -7.18 12.84 -14.23
N PHE A 37 -7.77 13.66 -15.10
CA PHE A 37 -9.01 13.33 -15.78
C PHE A 37 -8.72 12.66 -17.12
N ASN A 38 -9.40 11.55 -17.36
CA ASN A 38 -9.23 10.73 -18.57
C ASN A 38 -10.07 11.23 -19.76
N PHE A 39 -10.57 12.45 -19.68
CA PHE A 39 -11.44 13.07 -20.67
C PHE A 39 -11.01 14.53 -20.96
N PRO A 40 -11.44 15.10 -22.09
CA PRO A 40 -11.08 16.46 -22.44
C PRO A 40 -11.65 17.50 -21.50
N LYS A 41 -10.89 18.57 -21.25
CA LYS A 41 -11.36 19.68 -20.40
C LYS A 41 -12.67 20.31 -20.90
N ASN A 42 -12.92 20.28 -22.21
CA ASN A 42 -14.12 20.86 -22.82
C ASN A 42 -15.41 20.14 -22.38
N ASP A 43 -15.34 18.85 -22.06
CA ASP A 43 -16.47 18.05 -21.59
C ASP A 43 -17.07 18.56 -20.28
N LEU A 44 -16.30 19.32 -19.49
CA LEU A 44 -16.82 19.97 -18.28
C LEU A 44 -17.91 20.99 -18.60
N LYS A 45 -17.84 21.64 -19.77
CA LYS A 45 -18.80 22.67 -20.19
C LYS A 45 -20.14 22.07 -20.62
N GLU A 46 -20.14 20.79 -20.99
CA GLU A 46 -21.35 20.07 -21.41
C GLU A 46 -22.26 19.72 -20.22
N SER A 47 -21.74 19.81 -18.99
CA SER A 47 -22.47 19.50 -17.77
C SER A 47 -22.41 20.66 -16.77
N PRO A 48 -23.53 21.39 -16.55
CA PRO A 48 -23.59 22.45 -15.54
C PRO A 48 -23.17 21.98 -14.14
N LEU A 49 -23.46 20.71 -13.82
CA LEU A 49 -23.06 20.05 -12.57
C LEU A 49 -21.53 20.02 -12.42
N LEU A 50 -20.83 19.55 -13.45
CA LEU A 50 -19.36 19.44 -13.44
C LEU A 50 -18.70 20.82 -13.44
N LEU A 51 -19.27 21.77 -14.20
CA LEU A 51 -18.77 23.14 -14.24
C LEU A 51 -18.84 23.81 -12.86
N ASN A 52 -19.93 23.63 -12.12
CA ASN A 52 -20.04 24.19 -10.76
C ASN A 52 -19.04 23.54 -9.79
N TRP A 53 -18.88 22.21 -9.89
CA TRP A 53 -17.95 21.48 -9.04
C TRP A 53 -16.48 21.88 -9.30
N ILE A 54 -16.04 21.97 -10.56
CA ILE A 54 -14.64 22.31 -10.88
C ILE A 54 -14.28 23.74 -10.45
N THR A 55 -15.23 24.69 -10.52
CA THR A 55 -15.02 26.05 -9.99
C THR A 55 -14.74 25.99 -8.49
N THR A 56 -15.53 25.21 -7.74
CA THR A 56 -15.35 25.02 -6.30
C THR A 56 -14.04 24.31 -5.94
N LEU A 57 -13.63 23.35 -6.77
CA LEU A 57 -12.36 22.64 -6.62
C LEU A 57 -11.19 23.63 -6.75
N SER A 58 -11.19 24.45 -7.81
CA SER A 58 -10.11 25.39 -8.13
C SER A 58 -9.86 26.46 -7.06
N GLN A 59 -10.89 26.88 -6.32
CA GLN A 59 -10.81 27.97 -5.33
C GLN A 59 -10.08 27.61 -4.02
N GLY A 60 -9.63 26.37 -3.84
CA GLY A 60 -8.85 26.03 -2.63
C GLY A 60 -7.97 24.81 -2.82
N MET A 61 -7.47 24.63 -4.03
CA MET A 61 -6.46 23.63 -4.35
C MET A 61 -5.32 23.66 -3.34
N GLY A 62 -4.75 22.49 -3.02
CA GLY A 62 -3.47 22.43 -2.31
C GLY A 62 -2.36 23.04 -3.16
N GLU A 63 -1.37 23.64 -2.52
CA GLU A 63 -0.29 24.41 -3.20
C GLU A 63 0.53 23.56 -4.17
N HIS A 64 0.51 22.23 -4.01
CA HIS A 64 1.35 21.29 -4.75
C HIS A 64 0.54 20.28 -5.56
N ASN A 65 -0.78 20.41 -5.62
CA ASN A 65 -1.65 19.46 -6.30
C ASN A 65 -1.72 19.77 -7.79
N GLU A 66 -1.52 18.76 -8.63
CA GLU A 66 -1.75 18.88 -10.07
C GLU A 66 -3.19 18.54 -10.42
N ILE A 67 -3.79 19.32 -11.34
CA ILE A 67 -4.99 18.90 -12.09
C ILE A 67 -4.64 18.88 -13.56
N LYS A 68 -4.80 17.71 -14.20
CA LYS A 68 -4.58 17.55 -15.65
C LYS A 68 -5.78 16.85 -16.29
N PHE A 69 -6.00 17.13 -17.57
CA PHE A 69 -7.05 16.54 -18.41
C PHE A 69 -6.40 15.76 -19.55
N ASP A 70 -7.21 15.01 -20.31
CA ASP A 70 -6.77 14.23 -21.47
C ASP A 70 -5.70 13.18 -21.15
N TYR A 71 -5.64 12.72 -19.89
CA TYR A 71 -4.71 11.68 -19.45
C TYR A 71 -5.37 10.31 -19.65
N LYS A 72 -5.29 9.72 -20.85
CA LYS A 72 -5.96 8.42 -21.16
C LYS A 72 -5.29 7.22 -20.48
N GLU A 73 -5.32 7.17 -19.15
CA GLU A 73 -4.63 6.18 -18.32
C GLU A 73 -5.59 5.44 -17.37
N PRO A 74 -5.51 4.11 -17.29
CA PRO A 74 -4.64 3.24 -18.08
C PRO A 74 -5.18 3.00 -19.50
N ALA A 75 -4.32 2.45 -20.35
CA ALA A 75 -4.66 2.11 -21.74
C ALA A 75 -5.95 1.25 -21.83
N ARG A 76 -6.76 1.55 -22.84
CA ARG A 76 -8.05 0.93 -23.10
C ARG A 76 -7.99 0.03 -24.35
N PRO A 77 -8.80 -1.04 -24.45
CA PRO A 77 -9.72 -1.55 -23.41
C PRO A 77 -8.97 -2.09 -22.20
N LEU A 78 -9.62 -2.05 -21.04
CA LEU A 78 -9.04 -2.64 -19.82
C LEU A 78 -8.87 -4.16 -19.94
N LYS A 79 -7.87 -4.68 -19.22
CA LYS A 79 -7.60 -6.11 -19.09
C LYS A 79 -7.16 -6.39 -17.65
N SER A 80 -7.26 -7.64 -17.22
CA SER A 80 -6.77 -8.08 -15.91
C SER A 80 -5.26 -7.85 -15.71
N ASN A 81 -4.51 -7.73 -16.80
CA ASN A 81 -3.06 -7.49 -16.80
C ASN A 81 -2.67 -6.06 -17.21
N SER A 82 -3.61 -5.10 -17.23
CA SER A 82 -3.33 -3.71 -17.61
C SER A 82 -2.26 -3.05 -16.74
N SER A 83 -2.04 -3.52 -15.51
CA SER A 83 -1.02 -3.01 -14.60
C SER A 83 0.40 -3.51 -14.88
N ASN A 84 0.61 -4.47 -15.79
CA ASN A 84 1.93 -5.05 -16.04
C ASN A 84 2.97 -4.02 -16.55
N SER A 85 2.53 -2.94 -17.19
CA SER A 85 3.39 -1.87 -17.69
C SER A 85 3.46 -0.66 -16.76
N PHE A 86 2.90 -0.76 -15.55
CA PHE A 86 2.87 0.36 -14.62
C PHE A 86 4.23 0.52 -13.94
N CYS A 87 4.67 1.77 -13.81
CA CYS A 87 5.77 2.12 -12.91
C CYS A 87 5.27 2.24 -11.47
N SER A 88 6.20 2.41 -10.51
CA SER A 88 5.90 2.64 -9.09
C SER A 88 4.79 3.66 -8.87
N LYS A 89 4.88 4.83 -9.52
CA LYS A 89 3.89 5.91 -9.41
C LYS A 89 2.48 5.44 -9.77
N LYS A 90 2.34 4.69 -10.86
CA LYS A 90 1.05 4.14 -11.32
C LYS A 90 0.56 3.02 -10.41
N LEU A 91 1.46 2.17 -9.89
CA LEU A 91 1.11 1.11 -8.93
C LEU A 91 0.66 1.63 -7.57
N THR A 92 1.02 2.86 -7.19
CA THR A 92 0.55 3.53 -5.97
C THR A 92 -0.58 4.53 -6.24
N SER A 93 -1.12 4.58 -7.46
CA SER A 93 -2.23 5.47 -7.83
C SER A 93 -3.60 4.85 -7.56
N VAL A 94 -4.63 5.69 -7.58
CA VAL A 94 -6.03 5.28 -7.46
C VAL A 94 -6.73 5.47 -8.81
N TYR A 95 -7.65 4.58 -9.15
CA TYR A 95 -8.30 4.55 -10.45
C TYR A 95 -9.82 4.51 -10.32
N LEU A 96 -10.51 5.56 -10.74
CA LEU A 96 -11.97 5.61 -10.83
C LEU A 96 -12.36 5.52 -12.31
N LEU A 97 -12.72 4.31 -12.75
CA LEU A 97 -12.76 3.94 -14.16
C LEU A 97 -14.13 3.42 -14.62
N GLU A 98 -14.44 3.71 -15.87
CA GLU A 98 -15.56 3.19 -16.64
C GLU A 98 -15.02 2.48 -17.90
N ASP A 99 -15.23 1.17 -17.96
CA ASP A 99 -14.91 0.27 -19.07
C ASP A 99 -15.66 -1.05 -18.80
N ASP A 100 -16.00 -1.78 -19.86
CA ASP A 100 -16.66 -3.10 -19.77
C ASP A 100 -15.85 -4.11 -18.94
N GLU A 101 -14.53 -3.92 -18.90
CA GLU A 101 -13.57 -4.80 -18.22
C GLU A 101 -13.06 -4.23 -16.87
N THR A 102 -13.62 -3.11 -16.38
CA THR A 102 -13.23 -2.50 -15.09
C THR A 102 -13.30 -3.49 -13.93
N GLU A 103 -14.36 -4.30 -13.86
CA GLU A 103 -14.52 -5.28 -12.79
C GLU A 103 -13.43 -6.37 -12.85
N LYS A 104 -13.04 -6.82 -14.05
CA LYS A 104 -11.94 -7.78 -14.20
C LYS A 104 -10.59 -7.18 -13.82
N PHE A 105 -10.36 -5.90 -14.13
CA PHE A 105 -9.13 -5.21 -13.74
C PHE A 105 -9.06 -4.98 -12.23
N LYS A 106 -10.17 -4.53 -11.61
CA LYS A 106 -10.31 -4.40 -10.16
C LYS A 106 -10.01 -5.72 -9.44
N ASN A 107 -10.62 -6.81 -9.90
CA ASN A 107 -10.45 -8.15 -9.30
C ASN A 107 -9.06 -8.77 -9.52
N ALA A 108 -8.19 -8.14 -10.33
CA ALA A 108 -6.78 -8.54 -10.38
C ALA A 108 -6.02 -8.15 -9.09
N GLY A 109 -6.57 -7.27 -8.25
CA GLY A 109 -6.02 -6.94 -6.93
C GLY A 109 -4.62 -6.33 -6.99
N CYS A 110 -4.34 -5.52 -8.02
CA CYS A 110 -3.02 -4.90 -8.19
C CYS A 110 -2.96 -3.45 -7.71
N VAL A 111 -4.07 -2.72 -7.85
CA VAL A 111 -4.22 -1.30 -7.51
C VAL A 111 -5.65 -1.06 -7.03
N LEU A 112 -5.90 0.06 -6.35
CA LEU A 112 -7.23 0.50 -5.97
C LEU A 112 -8.01 0.99 -7.20
N VAL A 113 -9.10 0.28 -7.51
CA VAL A 113 -10.01 0.59 -8.61
C VAL A 113 -11.44 0.72 -8.09
N GLY A 114 -12.13 1.78 -8.50
CA GLY A 114 -13.58 1.98 -8.30
C GLY A 114 -14.29 2.11 -9.63
N LYS A 115 -15.44 1.43 -9.77
CA LYS A 115 -16.35 1.66 -10.91
C LYS A 115 -17.31 2.80 -10.62
N VAL A 116 -18.11 3.16 -11.62
CA VAL A 116 -19.15 4.18 -11.48
C VAL A 116 -20.07 3.82 -10.30
N GLY A 117 -20.16 4.71 -9.31
CA GLY A 117 -20.96 4.54 -8.09
C GLY A 117 -20.18 4.05 -6.87
N GLU A 118 -18.90 3.68 -7.02
CA GLU A 118 -18.04 3.22 -5.92
C GLU A 118 -17.05 4.29 -5.44
N GLU A 119 -17.14 5.53 -5.94
CA GLU A 119 -16.11 6.55 -5.76
C GLU A 119 -15.84 6.84 -4.28
N ILE A 120 -16.89 7.10 -3.50
CA ILE A 120 -16.76 7.41 -2.07
C ILE A 120 -16.22 6.20 -1.29
N GLN A 121 -16.67 4.98 -1.61
CA GLN A 121 -16.19 3.77 -0.95
C GLN A 121 -14.68 3.57 -1.17
N VAL A 122 -14.20 3.78 -2.41
CA VAL A 122 -12.77 3.66 -2.73
C VAL A 122 -11.94 4.76 -2.07
N LEU A 123 -12.45 5.99 -2.03
CA LEU A 123 -11.75 7.09 -1.35
C LEU A 123 -11.71 6.89 0.17
N ASN A 124 -12.75 6.31 0.78
CA ASN A 124 -12.77 6.00 2.21
C ASN A 124 -11.71 4.97 2.62
N LYS A 125 -11.32 4.05 1.71
CA LYS A 125 -10.19 3.14 1.95
C LYS A 125 -8.88 3.91 2.20
N LEU A 126 -8.72 5.09 1.60
CA LEU A 126 -7.56 5.96 1.81
C LEU A 126 -7.61 6.69 3.16
N PHE A 127 -8.75 6.69 3.84
CA PHE A 127 -8.91 7.11 5.23
C PHE A 127 -8.82 5.93 6.22
N ILE A 128 -8.25 4.80 5.77
CA ILE A 128 -8.13 3.57 6.57
C ILE A 128 -9.52 3.07 7.02
N ASN A 129 -10.53 3.24 6.16
CA ASN A 129 -11.93 2.86 6.40
C ASN A 129 -12.53 3.44 7.69
N GLN A 130 -12.10 4.63 8.10
CA GLN A 130 -12.55 5.26 9.34
C GLN A 130 -13.86 6.03 9.21
N ASN A 131 -14.35 6.28 7.99
CA ASN A 131 -15.50 7.14 7.71
C ASN A 131 -15.33 8.56 8.30
N ASP A 132 -14.10 9.07 8.23
CA ASP A 132 -13.73 10.42 8.64
C ASP A 132 -12.52 10.86 7.80
N TYR A 133 -12.24 12.15 7.75
CA TYR A 133 -11.05 12.73 7.12
C TYR A 133 -9.79 12.51 7.99
N ASP A 134 -9.50 11.26 8.33
CA ASP A 134 -8.32 10.85 9.07
C ASP A 134 -7.49 9.83 8.27
N PHE A 135 -6.18 10.07 8.23
CA PHE A 135 -5.21 9.28 7.49
C PHE A 135 -4.34 8.43 8.42
N GLU A 136 -4.58 8.49 9.72
CA GLU A 136 -3.86 7.76 10.74
C GLU A 136 -4.83 6.87 11.52
N LYS A 137 -4.43 5.64 11.79
CA LYS A 137 -5.16 4.77 12.72
C LYS A 137 -4.16 4.02 13.59
N LYS A 138 -4.44 3.97 14.90
CA LYS A 138 -3.60 3.29 15.88
C LYS A 138 -4.38 2.22 16.61
N TRP A 139 -3.75 1.08 16.81
CA TRP A 139 -4.30 0.01 17.63
C TRP A 139 -3.35 -0.33 18.76
N ARG A 140 -3.92 -0.55 19.93
CA ARG A 140 -3.19 -1.11 21.06
C ARG A 140 -2.92 -2.59 20.79
N ILE A 141 -1.65 -2.98 20.78
CA ILE A 141 -1.24 -4.38 20.61
C ILE A 141 -1.76 -5.19 21.80
N ASN A 142 -2.52 -6.24 21.50
CA ASN A 142 -3.25 -7.07 22.46
C ASN A 142 -4.38 -6.33 23.18
N GLY A 143 -4.93 -5.27 22.54
CA GLY A 143 -6.15 -4.58 22.95
C GLY A 143 -7.40 -5.24 22.36
N ASP A 144 -8.59 -4.68 22.62
CA ASP A 144 -9.85 -5.28 22.17
C ASP A 144 -9.99 -5.36 20.65
N ASP A 145 -9.47 -4.34 19.95
CA ASP A 145 -9.54 -4.23 18.49
C ASP A 145 -8.30 -4.79 17.77
N PHE A 146 -7.33 -5.37 18.50
CA PHE A 146 -6.11 -5.95 17.91
C PHE A 146 -5.45 -7.00 18.81
N LYS A 147 -5.99 -8.22 18.76
CA LYS A 147 -5.50 -9.41 19.47
C LYS A 147 -4.67 -10.33 18.56
N THR A 148 -4.94 -10.30 17.27
CA THR A 148 -4.27 -11.08 16.24
C THR A 148 -4.14 -10.26 14.96
N TRP A 149 -3.27 -10.69 14.03
CA TRP A 149 -3.15 -10.03 12.72
C TRP A 149 -4.46 -10.02 11.94
N SER A 150 -5.29 -11.06 12.07
CA SER A 150 -6.57 -11.16 11.36
C SER A 150 -7.57 -10.07 11.72
N ASP A 151 -7.42 -9.43 12.88
CA ASP A 151 -8.26 -8.29 13.29
C ASP A 151 -8.01 -7.06 12.40
N LEU A 152 -6.87 -7.00 11.70
CA LEU A 152 -6.53 -5.90 10.81
C LEU A 152 -6.90 -6.15 9.34
N LYS A 153 -7.56 -7.27 9.02
CA LYS A 153 -7.86 -7.66 7.62
C LYS A 153 -8.63 -6.60 6.83
N GLU A 154 -9.56 -5.89 7.48
CA GLU A 154 -10.41 -4.89 6.83
C GLU A 154 -9.64 -3.62 6.39
N TYR A 155 -8.41 -3.45 6.84
CA TYR A 155 -7.54 -2.32 6.47
C TYR A 155 -6.55 -2.67 5.36
N SER A 156 -6.63 -3.88 4.83
CA SER A 156 -5.75 -4.34 3.75
C SER A 156 -6.21 -3.77 2.42
N LEU A 157 -5.25 -3.43 1.56
CA LEU A 157 -5.49 -2.83 0.25
C LEU A 157 -4.71 -3.63 -0.80
N PRO A 158 -5.16 -3.60 -2.08
CA PRO A 158 -4.39 -4.17 -3.19
C PRO A 158 -2.94 -3.70 -3.16
N LEU A 159 -1.99 -4.61 -3.39
CA LEU A 159 -0.57 -4.29 -3.40
C LEU A 159 0.21 -5.09 -4.42
N THR A 160 1.40 -4.59 -4.75
CA THR A 160 2.39 -5.27 -5.57
C THR A 160 3.71 -5.48 -4.83
N ASP A 161 3.98 -4.66 -3.82
CA ASP A 161 5.23 -4.68 -3.07
C ASP A 161 4.95 -4.56 -1.57
N ILE A 162 5.74 -5.29 -0.79
CA ILE A 162 5.80 -5.19 0.66
C ILE A 162 7.27 -5.02 1.02
N LEU A 163 7.63 -3.86 1.54
CA LEU A 163 8.96 -3.60 2.11
C LEU A 163 8.85 -3.59 3.63
N ILE A 164 9.43 -4.59 4.28
CA ILE A 164 9.49 -4.71 5.73
C ILE A 164 10.90 -4.35 6.19
N ILE A 165 11.01 -3.37 7.07
CA ILE A 165 12.25 -2.99 7.74
C ILE A 165 12.03 -3.30 9.21
N ASP A 166 12.71 -4.32 9.71
CA ASP A 166 12.68 -4.68 11.12
C ASP A 166 13.91 -5.52 11.49
N PRO A 167 14.84 -4.96 12.29
CA PRO A 167 16.05 -5.67 12.72
C PRO A 167 15.79 -6.96 13.52
N TYR A 168 14.56 -7.18 14.02
CA TYR A 168 14.21 -8.27 14.94
C TYR A 168 13.17 -9.24 14.36
N ILE A 169 12.68 -9.03 13.14
CA ILE A 169 11.58 -9.84 12.59
C ILE A 169 11.92 -11.32 12.44
N LEU A 170 13.22 -11.63 12.33
CA LEU A 170 13.75 -12.99 12.21
C LEU A 170 14.52 -13.45 13.46
N SER A 171 14.30 -12.83 14.63
CA SER A 171 15.15 -13.09 15.80
C SER A 171 14.77 -14.28 16.68
N ASN A 172 13.56 -14.82 16.57
CA ASN A 172 13.09 -15.82 17.53
C ASN A 172 12.81 -17.14 16.82
N LYS A 173 13.60 -18.20 17.10
CA LYS A 173 13.61 -19.51 16.40
C LYS A 173 13.88 -20.69 17.34
N ASP A 174 13.13 -20.82 18.44
CA ASP A 174 13.16 -22.01 19.32
C ASP A 174 11.74 -22.50 19.63
N THR A 175 11.54 -23.64 20.31
CA THR A 175 10.23 -24.30 20.42
C THR A 175 9.10 -23.42 20.98
N ASP A 176 9.39 -22.56 21.95
CA ASP A 176 8.44 -21.58 22.51
C ASP A 176 8.61 -20.16 21.93
N THR A 177 9.63 -19.94 21.10
CA THR A 177 10.02 -18.63 20.57
C THR A 177 10.04 -18.56 19.04
N ASP A 178 9.79 -19.63 18.28
CA ASP A 178 9.65 -19.56 16.82
C ASP A 178 8.37 -18.82 16.52
N THR A 179 8.49 -17.50 16.37
CA THR A 179 7.35 -16.60 16.26
C THR A 179 7.13 -16.11 14.84
N VAL A 180 7.88 -16.65 13.86
CA VAL A 180 7.81 -16.18 12.47
C VAL A 180 6.45 -16.49 11.86
N ASP A 181 5.89 -17.68 12.13
CA ASP A 181 4.60 -18.05 11.56
C ASP A 181 3.46 -17.20 12.14
N VAL A 182 3.41 -17.08 13.47
CA VAL A 182 2.36 -16.31 14.16
C VAL A 182 2.44 -14.81 13.88
N ASN A 183 3.64 -14.27 13.58
CA ASN A 183 3.82 -12.84 13.30
C ASN A 183 4.00 -12.56 11.81
N LEU A 184 5.20 -12.77 11.27
CA LEU A 184 5.53 -12.38 9.91
C LEU A 184 4.61 -13.03 8.87
N ILE A 185 4.42 -14.34 8.94
CA ILE A 185 3.67 -15.08 7.92
C ILE A 185 2.18 -14.75 7.98
N ASN A 186 1.59 -14.74 9.17
CA ASN A 186 0.19 -14.32 9.34
C ASN A 186 -0.03 -12.86 8.96
N TYR A 187 0.93 -11.97 9.22
CA TYR A 187 0.78 -10.59 8.83
C TYR A 187 0.86 -10.40 7.32
N LEU A 188 1.80 -11.08 6.65
CA LEU A 188 1.89 -11.09 5.19
C LEU A 188 0.60 -11.61 4.53
N ASP A 189 -0.03 -12.62 5.12
CA ASP A 189 -1.33 -13.15 4.68
C ASP A 189 -2.42 -12.07 4.71
N VAL A 190 -2.49 -11.35 5.83
CA VAL A 190 -3.44 -10.26 6.04
C VAL A 190 -3.21 -9.14 5.02
N LEU A 191 -1.97 -8.64 4.91
CA LEU A 191 -1.64 -7.57 3.96
C LEU A 191 -1.99 -7.95 2.51
N CYS A 192 -1.87 -9.22 2.14
CA CYS A 192 -2.14 -9.71 0.79
C CYS A 192 -3.60 -10.11 0.54
N ILE A 193 -4.53 -9.91 1.48
CA ILE A 193 -5.89 -10.48 1.34
C ILE A 193 -6.68 -9.92 0.14
N GLU A 194 -6.40 -8.66 -0.22
CA GLU A 194 -7.01 -7.97 -1.38
C GLU A 194 -6.15 -8.06 -2.65
N SER A 195 -5.09 -8.89 -2.65
CA SER A 195 -4.12 -8.97 -3.74
C SER A 195 -4.18 -10.31 -4.45
N PHE A 196 -4.51 -10.28 -5.75
CA PHE A 196 -4.61 -11.47 -6.62
C PHE A 196 -3.57 -11.41 -7.75
N THR A 197 -2.48 -10.70 -7.49
CA THR A 197 -1.35 -10.54 -8.39
C THR A 197 -0.04 -10.97 -7.73
N LYS A 198 1.04 -11.01 -8.50
CA LYS A 198 2.36 -11.32 -7.95
C LYS A 198 2.80 -10.18 -7.03
N ALA A 199 3.03 -10.49 -5.76
CA ALA A 199 3.63 -9.57 -4.81
C ALA A 199 5.15 -9.77 -4.71
N ASN A 200 5.89 -8.67 -4.56
CA ASN A 200 7.32 -8.66 -4.26
C ASN A 200 7.50 -8.39 -2.77
N VAL A 201 8.03 -9.36 -2.03
CA VAL A 201 8.30 -9.22 -0.59
C VAL A 201 9.78 -8.94 -0.40
N ILE A 202 10.09 -7.81 0.23
CA ILE A 202 11.45 -7.40 0.57
C ILE A 202 11.52 -7.27 2.09
N ILE A 203 12.44 -8.00 2.72
CA ILE A 203 12.70 -7.89 4.17
C ILE A 203 14.10 -7.35 4.38
N VAL A 204 14.21 -6.28 5.17
CA VAL A 204 15.45 -5.67 5.62
C VAL A 204 15.61 -5.95 7.11
N THR A 205 16.68 -6.64 7.49
CA THR A 205 16.88 -7.08 8.88
C THR A 205 18.36 -7.11 9.27
N ASP A 206 18.65 -7.22 10.56
CA ASP A 206 20.01 -7.25 11.09
C ASP A 206 20.59 -8.68 11.01
N PRO A 207 21.72 -8.91 10.31
CA PRO A 207 22.32 -10.23 10.19
C PRO A 207 22.71 -10.83 11.55
N SER A 208 23.06 -10.00 12.53
CA SER A 208 23.46 -10.48 13.86
C SER A 208 22.28 -10.90 14.74
N ARG A 209 21.05 -10.61 14.31
CA ARG A 209 19.82 -10.96 15.01
C ARG A 209 19.01 -12.00 14.27
N SER A 210 19.32 -12.31 13.01
CA SER A 210 18.57 -13.30 12.23
C SER A 210 18.98 -14.71 12.63
N ASN A 211 18.03 -15.47 13.17
CA ASN A 211 18.22 -16.89 13.47
C ASN A 211 17.76 -17.82 12.32
N TYR A 212 17.18 -17.26 11.27
CA TYR A 212 16.71 -18.00 10.10
C TYR A 212 17.67 -17.87 8.93
N THR A 213 17.79 -18.96 8.18
CA THR A 213 18.41 -18.96 6.86
C THR A 213 17.44 -18.40 5.82
N PHE A 214 17.98 -17.93 4.70
CA PHE A 214 17.18 -17.44 3.58
C PHE A 214 16.20 -18.49 3.05
N ASP A 215 16.64 -19.73 2.86
CA ASP A 215 15.79 -20.79 2.30
C ASP A 215 14.61 -21.16 3.21
N GLU A 216 14.80 -21.12 4.53
CA GLU A 216 13.72 -21.34 5.50
C GLU A 216 12.63 -20.28 5.38
N ILE A 217 13.01 -19.01 5.36
CA ILE A 217 12.05 -17.89 5.23
C ILE A 217 11.43 -17.87 3.84
N LYS A 218 12.22 -18.07 2.78
CA LYS A 218 11.73 -18.16 1.40
C LYS A 218 10.66 -19.23 1.29
N LYS A 219 10.89 -20.42 1.86
CA LYS A 219 9.91 -21.52 1.84
C LYS A 219 8.62 -21.13 2.55
N LYS A 220 8.70 -20.56 3.77
CA LYS A 220 7.51 -20.13 4.53
C LYS A 220 6.69 -19.08 3.79
N ILE A 221 7.35 -18.00 3.32
CA ILE A 221 6.69 -16.90 2.60
C ILE A 221 6.08 -17.38 1.28
N THR A 222 6.87 -18.07 0.45
CA THR A 222 6.39 -18.52 -0.86
C THR A 222 5.28 -19.55 -0.74
N SER A 223 5.33 -20.45 0.25
CA SER A 223 4.25 -21.42 0.48
C SER A 223 2.95 -20.73 0.87
N LYS A 224 2.99 -19.79 1.82
CA LYS A 224 1.79 -19.10 2.32
C LYS A 224 1.18 -18.17 1.27
N LEU A 225 2.02 -17.36 0.61
CA LEU A 225 1.53 -16.36 -0.32
C LEU A 225 1.19 -16.92 -1.69
N SER A 226 1.77 -18.04 -2.14
CA SER A 226 1.36 -18.64 -3.41
C SER A 226 -0.10 -19.08 -3.39
N SER A 227 -0.61 -19.59 -2.25
CA SER A 227 -2.03 -19.91 -2.11
C SER A 227 -2.89 -18.65 -2.03
N GLN A 228 -2.43 -17.61 -1.34
CA GLN A 228 -3.21 -16.38 -1.15
C GLN A 228 -3.34 -15.57 -2.45
N LEU A 229 -2.23 -15.42 -3.18
CA LEU A 229 -2.15 -14.58 -4.38
C LEU A 229 -2.59 -15.31 -5.66
N GLY A 230 -2.70 -16.64 -5.62
CA GLY A 230 -2.85 -17.49 -6.82
C GLY A 230 -1.62 -17.46 -7.75
N LYS A 231 -0.53 -16.80 -7.34
CA LYS A 231 0.72 -16.62 -8.08
C LYS A 231 1.89 -16.72 -7.12
N ARG A 232 3.03 -17.23 -7.60
CA ARG A 232 4.24 -17.31 -6.80
C ARG A 232 4.81 -15.89 -6.55
N PRO A 233 4.96 -15.44 -5.30
CA PRO A 233 5.56 -14.15 -4.99
C PRO A 233 7.05 -14.13 -5.31
N SER A 234 7.63 -12.93 -5.44
CA SER A 234 9.09 -12.75 -5.33
C SER A 234 9.48 -12.57 -3.87
N PHE A 235 10.67 -13.02 -3.47
CA PHE A 235 11.23 -12.78 -2.15
C PHE A 235 12.69 -12.32 -2.22
N THR A 236 12.99 -11.21 -1.56
CA THR A 236 14.33 -10.66 -1.38
C THR A 236 14.59 -10.42 0.11
N LEU A 237 15.75 -10.87 0.60
CA LEU A 237 16.20 -10.65 1.97
C LEU A 237 17.46 -9.80 1.95
N ILE A 238 17.46 -8.72 2.72
CA ILE A 238 18.54 -7.75 2.81
C ILE A 238 19.05 -7.73 4.25
N PHE A 239 20.32 -8.05 4.44
CA PHE A 239 21.00 -7.99 5.72
C PHE A 239 21.75 -6.67 5.88
N THR A 240 21.43 -5.90 6.91
CA THR A 240 22.12 -4.64 7.21
C THR A 240 21.96 -4.24 8.68
N LYS A 241 22.98 -3.55 9.20
CA LYS A 241 22.93 -2.89 10.52
C LYS A 241 22.64 -1.40 10.44
N ARG A 242 22.49 -0.86 9.21
CA ARG A 242 22.29 0.56 8.94
C ARG A 242 20.87 1.03 9.28
N GLU A 243 19.92 0.10 9.25
CA GLU A 243 18.51 0.41 9.51
C GLU A 243 18.15 0.11 10.97
N HIS A 244 17.56 1.10 11.63
CA HIS A 244 17.10 1.00 13.01
C HIS A 244 15.59 1.20 13.16
N ASP A 245 14.97 1.90 12.22
CA ASP A 245 13.54 2.13 12.22
C ASP A 245 12.78 0.86 11.86
N ARG A 246 11.57 0.73 12.40
CA ARG A 246 10.69 -0.41 12.13
C ARG A 246 9.51 0.08 11.33
N GLY A 247 9.35 -0.45 10.12
CA GLY A 247 8.24 -0.07 9.27
C GLY A 247 7.89 -1.13 8.26
N VAL A 248 6.63 -1.12 7.84
CA VAL A 248 6.18 -1.79 6.62
C VAL A 248 5.70 -0.73 5.65
N LEU A 249 6.14 -0.81 4.41
CA LEU A 249 5.66 0.02 3.31
C LEU A 249 4.97 -0.85 2.28
N THR A 250 3.76 -0.44 1.89
CA THR A 250 2.95 -1.04 0.83
C THR A 250 2.56 0.05 -0.18
N ASN A 251 1.77 -0.30 -1.20
CA ASN A 251 1.34 0.64 -2.23
C ASN A 251 0.59 1.88 -1.69
N TYR A 252 -0.16 1.72 -0.58
CA TYR A 252 -1.06 2.75 -0.06
C TYR A 252 -0.86 3.09 1.41
N SER A 253 -0.01 2.35 2.13
CA SER A 253 0.16 2.57 3.57
C SER A 253 1.61 2.41 4.01
N ARG A 254 2.01 3.29 4.93
CA ARG A 254 3.17 3.12 5.80
C ARG A 254 2.67 2.67 7.16
N ILE A 255 3.30 1.65 7.72
CA ILE A 255 2.87 1.02 8.96
C ILE A 255 4.06 1.00 9.91
N TYR A 256 3.87 1.45 11.14
CA TYR A 256 4.93 1.65 12.12
C TYR A 256 4.66 0.90 13.42
N SER A 257 5.72 0.35 14.01
CA SER A 257 5.74 -0.24 15.35
C SER A 257 6.98 0.27 16.09
N GLY A 258 6.85 0.61 17.38
CA GLY A 258 7.97 1.14 18.15
C GLY A 258 9.03 0.13 18.59
N ASP A 259 8.82 -1.17 18.39
CA ASP A 259 9.69 -2.23 18.92
C ASP A 259 10.11 -3.25 17.85
N THR A 260 9.13 -4.02 17.35
CA THR A 260 9.24 -5.02 16.27
C THR A 260 7.83 -5.32 15.74
N PHE A 261 7.69 -6.06 14.64
CA PHE A 261 6.43 -6.70 14.24
C PHE A 261 6.29 -8.14 14.80
N SER A 262 7.24 -8.62 15.60
CA SER A 262 7.14 -9.87 16.36
C SER A 262 6.38 -9.67 17.68
N PHE A 263 5.05 -9.61 17.61
CA PHE A 263 4.18 -9.24 18.72
C PHE A 263 3.85 -10.37 19.68
N TRP A 264 3.59 -11.57 19.17
CA TRP A 264 3.10 -12.71 19.96
C TRP A 264 4.00 -13.93 19.88
N ASN A 265 3.96 -14.78 20.90
CA ASN A 265 4.48 -16.16 20.82
C ASN A 265 3.42 -17.12 20.24
N ASN A 266 3.81 -18.39 20.07
CA ASN A 266 2.93 -19.43 19.52
C ASN A 266 1.71 -19.76 20.41
N ARG A 267 1.67 -19.26 21.65
CA ARG A 267 0.52 -19.38 22.56
C ARG A 267 -0.40 -18.16 22.50
N GLY A 268 -0.15 -17.21 21.60
CA GLY A 268 -0.89 -15.96 21.49
C GLY A 268 -0.59 -14.95 22.61
N GLN A 269 0.47 -15.16 23.38
CA GLN A 269 0.86 -14.24 24.45
C GLN A 269 1.76 -13.15 23.87
N LYS A 270 1.48 -11.90 24.25
CA LYS A 270 2.29 -10.75 23.84
C LYS A 270 3.71 -10.85 24.39
N ILE A 271 4.70 -10.76 23.50
CA ILE A 271 6.14 -10.79 23.83
C ILE A 271 6.85 -9.47 23.54
N THR A 272 6.29 -8.64 22.64
CA THR A 272 6.83 -7.31 22.34
C THR A 272 6.64 -6.35 23.53
N LYS A 273 7.58 -5.42 23.69
CA LYS A 273 7.43 -4.26 24.58
C LYS A 273 6.64 -3.13 23.91
N GLY A 274 6.47 -3.20 22.58
CA GLY A 274 5.65 -2.28 21.80
C GLY A 274 4.22 -2.23 22.34
N ARG A 275 3.66 -1.02 22.41
CA ARG A 275 2.28 -0.82 22.92
C ARG A 275 1.26 -0.69 21.82
N GLU A 276 1.67 -0.14 20.69
CA GLU A 276 0.80 0.28 19.60
C GLU A 276 1.44 -0.05 18.25
N ILE A 277 0.57 -0.27 17.27
CA ILE A 277 0.88 -0.22 15.84
C ILE A 277 0.12 0.95 15.22
N SER A 278 0.75 1.66 14.28
CA SER A 278 0.16 2.81 13.59
C SER A 278 0.13 2.55 12.09
N TYR A 279 -1.02 2.75 11.46
CA TYR A 279 -1.16 2.79 10.01
C TYR A 279 -1.29 4.24 9.59
N SER A 280 -0.56 4.60 8.55
CA SER A 280 -0.51 5.93 7.96
C SER A 280 -0.77 5.81 6.47
N SER A 281 -1.88 6.37 6.00
CA SER A 281 -2.23 6.36 4.58
C SER A 281 -1.29 7.26 3.78
N LEU A 282 -0.80 6.73 2.65
CA LEU A 282 0.03 7.47 1.69
C LEU A 282 -0.80 8.41 0.80
N ALA A 283 -2.12 8.45 0.97
CA ALA A 283 -2.93 9.48 0.34
C ALA A 283 -2.65 10.86 0.94
N LYS A 284 -2.30 10.93 2.24
CA LYS A 284 -1.84 12.16 2.87
C LYS A 284 -0.45 12.52 2.34
N LYS A 285 -0.30 13.75 1.86
CA LYS A 285 0.91 14.20 1.17
C LYS A 285 2.16 14.03 2.02
N GLU A 286 2.11 14.41 3.30
CA GLU A 286 3.28 14.31 4.19
C GLU A 286 3.74 12.86 4.37
N ASN A 287 2.78 11.92 4.48
CA ASN A 287 3.09 10.49 4.60
C ASN A 287 3.69 9.93 3.31
N HIS A 288 3.15 10.35 2.16
CA HIS A 288 3.68 9.99 0.84
C HIS A 288 5.12 10.47 0.66
N ASP A 289 5.41 11.72 1.00
CA ASP A 289 6.75 12.30 0.88
C ASP A 289 7.74 11.59 1.82
N LEU A 290 7.32 11.24 3.04
CA LEU A 290 8.13 10.46 3.98
C LEU A 290 8.41 9.05 3.46
N ALA A 291 7.44 8.40 2.82
CA ALA A 291 7.63 7.09 2.22
C ALA A 291 8.64 7.11 1.06
N ILE A 292 8.63 8.15 0.23
CA ILE A 292 9.63 8.34 -0.84
C ILE A 292 11.04 8.44 -0.23
N LYS A 293 11.23 9.26 0.80
CA LYS A 293 12.52 9.39 1.48
C LYS A 293 13.00 8.07 2.08
N LEU A 294 12.09 7.32 2.71
CA LEU A 294 12.40 5.99 3.23
C LEU A 294 12.87 5.03 2.12
N ILE A 295 12.22 5.05 0.95
CA ILE A 295 12.65 4.25 -0.21
C ILE A 295 14.05 4.68 -0.64
N GLU A 296 14.33 5.98 -0.71
CA GLU A 296 15.66 6.52 -1.05
C GLU A 296 16.75 6.07 -0.05
N ASP A 297 16.45 6.09 1.24
CA ASP A 297 17.38 5.64 2.29
C ASP A 297 17.71 4.14 2.13
N ILE A 298 16.69 3.29 1.91
CA ILE A 298 16.90 1.87 1.64
C ILE A 298 17.64 1.64 0.32
N GLN A 299 17.38 2.46 -0.69
CA GLN A 299 18.11 2.42 -1.96
C GLN A 299 19.60 2.73 -1.77
N HIS A 300 19.95 3.71 -0.92
CA HIS A 300 21.34 3.98 -0.55
C HIS A 300 21.99 2.79 0.18
N THR A 301 21.25 2.14 1.08
CA THR A 301 21.72 0.92 1.75
C THR A 301 21.98 -0.20 0.73
N ILE A 302 21.09 -0.40 -0.26
CA ILE A 302 21.29 -1.39 -1.34
C ILE A 302 22.54 -1.06 -2.16
N THR A 303 22.71 0.19 -2.60
CA THR A 303 23.87 0.63 -3.37
C THR A 303 25.19 0.39 -2.61
N PHE A 304 25.19 0.69 -1.31
CA PHE A 304 26.33 0.40 -0.45
C PHE A 304 26.62 -1.11 -0.37
N LEU A 305 25.60 -1.94 -0.13
CA LEU A 305 25.77 -3.38 -0.02
C LEU A 305 26.23 -4.01 -1.34
N ASN A 306 25.68 -3.61 -2.49
CA ASN A 306 26.14 -4.08 -3.80
C ASN A 306 27.65 -3.86 -4.00
N SER A 307 28.18 -2.75 -3.51
CA SER A 307 29.62 -2.42 -3.66
C SER A 307 30.51 -3.10 -2.61
N ASN A 308 30.00 -3.40 -1.41
CA ASN A 308 30.84 -3.79 -0.26
C ASN A 308 30.56 -5.20 0.26
N ASN A 309 29.30 -5.66 0.20
CA ASN A 309 28.83 -6.93 0.75
C ASN A 309 27.65 -7.47 -0.09
N PRO A 310 27.84 -7.80 -1.38
CA PRO A 310 26.74 -8.17 -2.28
C PRO A 310 25.97 -9.42 -1.83
N ASP A 311 26.63 -10.33 -1.10
CA ASP A 311 26.02 -11.54 -0.53
C ASP A 311 24.97 -11.26 0.56
N PHE A 312 24.92 -10.02 1.06
CA PHE A 312 23.92 -9.58 2.05
C PHE A 312 22.58 -9.25 1.39
N ILE A 313 22.49 -9.25 0.06
CA ILE A 313 21.25 -9.12 -0.69
C ILE A 313 20.97 -10.47 -1.37
N GLN A 314 20.01 -11.20 -0.84
CA GLN A 314 19.69 -12.57 -1.25
C GLN A 314 18.30 -12.65 -1.88
N GLY A 315 18.13 -13.60 -2.80
CA GLY A 315 16.84 -13.90 -3.43
C GLY A 315 16.64 -13.24 -4.79
N ASP A 316 15.39 -12.93 -5.09
CA ASP A 316 14.98 -12.62 -6.46
C ASP A 316 15.42 -11.23 -6.91
N LYS A 317 15.65 -10.29 -5.97
CA LYS A 317 16.10 -8.91 -6.23
C LYS A 317 15.14 -8.14 -7.15
N ILE A 318 13.83 -8.33 -6.90
CA ILE A 318 12.74 -7.70 -7.65
C ILE A 318 11.95 -6.80 -6.70
N SER A 319 11.74 -5.55 -7.10
CA SER A 319 10.80 -4.62 -6.49
C SER A 319 10.33 -3.62 -7.54
N ASN A 320 9.12 -3.09 -7.36
CA ASN A 320 8.66 -1.92 -8.10
C ASN A 320 9.14 -0.60 -7.47
N PHE A 321 9.60 -0.61 -6.21
CA PHE A 321 10.09 0.58 -5.50
C PHE A 321 11.60 0.72 -5.50
N LEU A 322 12.31 -0.41 -5.41
CA LEU A 322 13.77 -0.47 -5.24
C LEU A 322 14.44 -1.04 -6.49
N ASN A 323 15.63 -0.53 -6.82
CA ASN A 323 16.49 -1.06 -7.86
C ASN A 323 17.67 -1.80 -7.23
N PHE A 324 17.93 -3.02 -7.70
CA PHE A 324 18.99 -3.88 -7.19
C PHE A 324 20.21 -4.00 -8.11
N ASN A 325 20.16 -3.35 -9.29
CA ASN A 325 21.24 -3.37 -10.27
C ASN A 325 22.36 -2.39 -9.95
#